data_AF-A0A669B6M7-F1
#
_entry.id   AF-A0A669B6M7-F1
#
_cell.length_a   1.000
_cell.length_b   1.000
_cell.length_c   1.000
_cell.angle_alpha   90.00
_cell.angle_beta   90.00
_cell.angle_gamma   90.00
#
_symmetry.space_group_name_H-M   'P 1'
#
loop_
_entity.id
_entity.type
_entity.pdbx_description
1 polymer ?
#
loop_
_entity_poly.entity_id
_entity_poly.type
_entity_poly.pdbx_seq_one_letter_code
_entity_poly.pdbx_strand_id
1 'polypeptide(L)'
;MKTAHFLYSATNAADYRSIINGPPVTLLARPCEECVTSYFLLYLGFKKISCWHKPGTILSETIIPVIARYYLMSLIQHSKAVPQNDLIYGLGILIYLILLPLFLLSLFFQETQRLLAEPVPGIKAEPDEANARYFHVVIAGPQDSPFEGGTFRLELFLPEEYPMAAPKVRFMTKIYHPNVDKLGRICLDILKDKWSPALQIRTVLLSIQALLSAPNPDDPLANDVAEKWKTSEAEAIETAKTWTRLYAGNKNEV
;
A
#
# COMPACT_ATOMS: atom_id res chain seq x y z
N MET A 1 -26.14 -45.36 9.46
CA MET A 1 -26.10 -45.95 10.82
C MET A 1 -24.72 -45.66 11.39
N LYS A 2 -24.69 -44.88 12.46
CA LYS A 2 -23.56 -44.29 13.23
C LYS A 2 -22.13 -44.78 12.93
N THR A 3 -21.28 -43.91 12.39
CA THR A 3 -19.83 -43.95 12.64
C THR A 3 -19.55 -43.14 13.90
N ALA A 4 -19.08 -43.81 14.95
CA ALA A 4 -18.73 -43.21 16.23
C ALA A 4 -17.47 -42.33 16.06
N HIS A 5 -17.58 -41.05 16.43
CA HIS A 5 -16.43 -40.20 16.65
C HIS A 5 -15.84 -40.52 18.02
N PHE A 6 -14.70 -41.22 18.04
CA PHE A 6 -13.84 -41.22 19.22
C PHE A 6 -12.92 -39.99 19.13
N LEU A 7 -13.22 -38.97 19.93
CA LEU A 7 -12.28 -37.92 20.26
C LEU A 7 -11.32 -38.49 21.32
N TYR A 8 -10.10 -38.81 20.92
CA TYR A 8 -9.04 -39.14 21.89
C TYR A 8 -8.37 -37.83 22.30
N SER A 9 -8.68 -37.32 23.49
CA SER A 9 -7.90 -36.24 24.10
C SER A 9 -6.66 -36.85 24.75
N ALA A 10 -5.54 -36.91 24.03
CA ALA A 10 -4.26 -37.29 24.60
C ALA A 10 -3.75 -36.14 25.48
N THR A 11 -3.96 -36.21 26.78
CA THR A 11 -3.53 -35.16 27.73
C THR A 11 -2.13 -35.40 28.31
N ASN A 12 -1.44 -36.49 27.96
CA ASN A 12 -0.11 -36.79 28.50
C ASN A 12 0.87 -37.38 27.46
N ALA A 13 2.17 -37.15 27.71
CA ALA A 13 3.28 -37.40 26.78
C ALA A 13 3.52 -38.88 26.38
N ALA A 14 2.88 -39.85 27.05
CA ALA A 14 3.01 -41.27 26.73
C ALA A 14 2.23 -41.68 25.45
N ASP A 15 1.15 -40.97 25.11
CA ASP A 15 0.29 -41.33 23.96
C ASP A 15 0.90 -40.98 22.59
N TYR A 16 1.89 -40.09 22.54
CA TYR A 16 2.52 -39.69 21.27
C TYR A 16 3.40 -40.77 20.64
N ARG A 17 3.86 -41.77 21.43
CA ARG A 17 4.74 -42.83 20.93
C ARG A 17 4.03 -43.86 20.04
N SER A 18 2.70 -43.97 20.11
CA SER A 18 1.93 -44.92 19.28
C SER A 18 1.60 -44.37 17.89
N ILE A 19 1.54 -43.04 17.72
CA ILE A 19 1.20 -42.39 16.44
C ILE A 19 2.36 -42.47 15.43
N ILE A 20 3.61 -42.54 15.91
CA ILE A 20 4.80 -42.54 15.05
C ILE A 20 5.00 -43.89 14.32
N ASN A 21 4.45 -44.99 14.83
CA ASN A 21 4.67 -46.34 14.30
C ASN A 21 3.42 -46.96 13.62
N GLY A 22 2.36 -46.19 13.39
CA GLY A 22 1.14 -46.64 12.72
C GLY A 22 1.15 -46.39 11.20
N PRO A 23 0.32 -47.11 10.41
CA PRO A 23 0.23 -46.89 8.96
C PRO A 23 -0.25 -45.47 8.62
N PRO A 24 0.14 -44.91 7.47
CA PRO A 24 -0.12 -43.51 7.12
C PRO A 24 -1.63 -43.24 7.01
N VAL A 25 -2.13 -42.33 7.85
CA VAL A 25 -3.52 -41.86 7.80
C VAL A 25 -3.62 -40.68 6.84
N THR A 26 -4.41 -40.81 5.79
CA THR A 26 -4.70 -39.70 4.86
C THR A 26 -5.66 -38.71 5.52
N LEU A 27 -5.15 -37.57 5.97
CA LEU A 27 -5.96 -36.47 6.51
C LEU A 27 -6.54 -35.65 5.34
N LEU A 28 -7.80 -35.91 4.99
CA LEU A 28 -8.61 -35.00 4.17
C LEU A 28 -9.09 -33.83 5.04
N ALA A 29 -8.31 -32.75 5.12
CA ALA A 29 -8.74 -31.50 5.72
C ALA A 29 -9.11 -30.48 4.62
N ARG A 30 -10.35 -29.96 4.65
CA ARG A 30 -10.72 -28.78 3.85
C ARG A 30 -9.98 -27.55 4.40
N PRO A 31 -9.52 -26.61 3.56
CA PRO A 31 -8.76 -25.48 4.05
C PRO A 31 -9.68 -24.46 4.72
N CYS A 32 -9.44 -24.19 6.01
CA CYS A 32 -9.86 -22.95 6.67
C CYS A 32 -8.67 -21.99 6.63
N GLU A 33 -8.89 -20.74 6.22
CA GLU A 33 -7.84 -19.74 5.97
C GLU A 33 -6.96 -19.43 7.20
N GLU A 34 -7.46 -19.70 8.41
CA GLU A 34 -6.72 -19.52 9.68
C GLU A 34 -5.61 -20.57 9.91
N CYS A 35 -5.59 -21.68 9.18
CA CYS A 35 -4.60 -22.74 9.41
C CYS A 35 -3.28 -22.55 8.63
N VAL A 36 -3.24 -21.69 7.60
CA VAL A 36 -2.07 -21.60 6.71
C VAL A 36 -0.82 -21.07 7.44
N THR A 37 -1.00 -20.14 8.38
CA THR A 37 0.07 -19.63 9.25
C THR A 37 0.54 -20.66 10.28
N SER A 38 -0.32 -21.58 10.71
CA SER A 38 0.06 -22.65 11.66
C SER A 38 0.88 -23.76 11.01
N TYR A 39 0.66 -24.08 9.73
CA TYR A 39 1.43 -25.10 9.02
C TYR A 39 2.90 -24.70 8.79
N PHE A 40 3.18 -23.40 8.60
CA PHE A 40 4.54 -22.90 8.38
C PHE A 40 5.41 -22.99 9.64
N LEU A 41 4.82 -22.81 10.81
CA LEU A 41 5.53 -22.84 12.11
C LEU A 41 5.75 -24.27 12.64
N LEU A 42 4.90 -25.22 12.22
CA LEU A 42 5.10 -26.66 12.44
C LEU A 42 6.29 -27.20 11.62
N TYR A 43 6.55 -26.67 10.43
CA TYR A 43 7.68 -27.05 9.58
C TYR A 43 9.05 -26.64 10.17
N LEU A 44 9.06 -25.64 11.07
CA LEU A 44 10.26 -25.12 11.75
C LEU A 44 10.42 -25.63 13.19
N GLY A 45 9.59 -26.58 13.64
CA GLY A 45 9.81 -27.31 14.89
C GLY A 45 9.41 -26.59 16.20
N PHE A 46 8.71 -25.45 16.13
CA PHE A 46 8.24 -24.76 17.33
C PHE A 46 7.01 -25.45 17.93
N LYS A 47 7.17 -26.08 19.11
CA LYS A 47 6.07 -26.65 19.86
C LYS A 47 5.38 -25.56 20.70
N LYS A 48 4.14 -25.26 20.32
CA LYS A 48 3.10 -24.54 21.08
C LYS A 48 3.11 -23.01 20.90
N ILE A 49 2.12 -22.52 20.15
CA ILE A 49 1.72 -21.11 20.13
C ILE A 49 0.33 -21.06 20.75
N SER A 50 0.20 -20.44 21.91
CA SER A 50 -1.09 -20.08 22.48
C SER A 50 -1.56 -18.77 21.82
N CYS A 51 -2.65 -18.84 21.06
CA CYS A 51 -3.31 -17.65 20.50
C CYS A 51 -3.75 -16.72 21.63
N TRP A 52 -3.15 -15.54 21.70
CA TRP A 52 -3.67 -14.43 22.49
C TRP A 52 -4.45 -13.51 21.55
N HIS A 53 -5.77 -13.50 21.67
CA HIS A 53 -6.62 -12.49 21.06
C HIS A 53 -7.17 -11.59 22.16
N LYS A 54 -6.92 -10.27 22.06
CA LYS A 54 -7.75 -9.26 22.72
C LYS A 54 -8.72 -8.72 21.66
N PRO A 55 -10.04 -8.67 21.91
CA PRO A 55 -10.98 -8.07 20.98
C PRO A 55 -10.76 -6.55 20.94
N GLY A 56 -10.63 -5.96 19.74
CA GLY A 56 -10.66 -4.51 19.55
C GLY A 56 -9.44 -3.85 18.88
N THR A 57 -8.45 -4.61 18.42
CA THR A 57 -7.33 -4.07 17.63
C THR A 57 -7.57 -4.28 16.13
N ILE A 58 -7.68 -3.18 15.38
CA ILE A 58 -7.87 -3.09 13.91
C ILE A 58 -6.77 -3.81 13.10
N LEU A 59 -5.72 -4.31 13.76
CA LEU A 59 -4.58 -4.98 13.15
C LEU A 59 -4.88 -6.37 12.55
N SER A 60 -6.07 -6.95 12.70
CA SER A 60 -6.23 -8.41 12.53
C SER A 60 -6.89 -8.94 11.26
N GLU A 61 -7.34 -8.14 10.28
CA GLU A 61 -8.08 -8.75 9.14
C GLU A 61 -7.54 -8.46 7.74
N THR A 62 -6.81 -7.36 7.49
CA THR A 62 -6.37 -7.01 6.12
C THR A 62 -4.86 -7.06 5.89
N ILE A 63 -4.05 -6.91 6.94
CA ILE A 63 -2.57 -6.83 6.81
C ILE A 63 -1.92 -8.22 6.69
N ILE A 64 -2.42 -9.20 7.44
CA ILE A 64 -1.87 -10.56 7.50
C ILE A 64 -1.96 -11.32 6.15
N PRO A 65 -3.07 -11.27 5.38
CA PRO A 65 -3.16 -11.99 4.11
C PRO A 65 -2.25 -11.42 3.00
N VAL A 66 -2.05 -10.10 2.96
CA VAL A 66 -1.15 -9.45 1.98
C VAL A 66 0.30 -9.85 2.24
N ILE A 67 0.69 -9.82 3.51
CA ILE A 67 1.99 -10.31 3.99
C ILE A 67 2.14 -11.79 3.63
N ALA A 68 1.19 -12.66 3.96
CA ALA A 68 1.30 -14.09 3.66
C ALA A 68 1.46 -14.38 2.15
N ARG A 69 0.78 -13.62 1.27
CA ARG A 69 0.81 -13.82 -0.19
C ARG A 69 2.16 -13.41 -0.81
N TYR A 70 2.72 -12.28 -0.38
CA TYR A 70 4.04 -11.82 -0.83
C TYR A 70 5.14 -12.83 -0.49
N TYR A 71 5.07 -13.41 0.72
CA TYR A 71 6.08 -14.34 1.20
C TYR A 71 5.98 -15.67 0.47
N LEU A 72 4.76 -16.16 0.21
CA LEU A 72 4.55 -17.40 -0.52
C LEU A 72 5.13 -17.32 -1.94
N MET A 73 4.93 -16.19 -2.65
CA MET A 73 5.47 -16.04 -4.01
C MET A 73 7.00 -15.88 -4.02
N SER A 74 7.56 -15.14 -3.07
CA SER A 74 9.02 -14.94 -2.96
C SER A 74 9.76 -16.24 -2.56
N LEU A 75 9.17 -17.04 -1.65
CA LEU A 75 9.66 -18.38 -1.28
C LEU A 75 9.64 -19.36 -2.47
N ILE A 76 8.58 -19.34 -3.30
CA ILE A 76 8.46 -20.23 -4.46
C ILE A 76 9.47 -19.90 -5.56
N GLN A 77 9.80 -18.62 -5.76
CA GLN A 77 10.81 -18.21 -6.74
C GLN A 77 12.24 -18.57 -6.30
N HIS A 78 12.53 -18.49 -5.00
CA HIS A 78 13.86 -18.75 -4.46
C HIS A 78 14.13 -20.23 -4.13
N SER A 79 13.09 -21.06 -3.94
CA SER A 79 13.28 -22.50 -3.63
C SER A 79 13.82 -23.31 -4.82
N LYS A 80 13.79 -22.78 -6.05
CA LYS A 80 14.21 -23.49 -7.26
C LYS A 80 15.69 -23.31 -7.63
N ALA A 81 16.43 -22.48 -6.90
CA ALA A 81 17.76 -22.02 -7.34
C ALA A 81 18.93 -22.27 -6.37
N VAL A 82 18.72 -22.85 -5.18
CA VAL A 82 19.74 -22.77 -4.10
C VAL A 82 20.24 -24.15 -3.65
N PRO A 83 21.56 -24.41 -3.66
CA PRO A 83 22.16 -25.64 -3.15
C PRO A 83 22.03 -25.76 -1.62
N GLN A 84 21.88 -26.99 -1.13
CA GLN A 84 21.18 -27.32 0.10
C GLN A 84 21.96 -27.20 1.42
N ASN A 85 23.15 -26.57 1.47
CA ASN A 85 24.11 -26.85 2.54
C ASN A 85 24.74 -25.69 3.33
N ASP A 86 24.24 -24.46 3.24
CA ASP A 86 24.81 -23.36 4.02
C ASP A 86 23.80 -22.76 4.99
N LEU A 87 23.93 -23.18 6.26
CA LEU A 87 23.14 -22.69 7.40
C LEU A 87 23.18 -21.16 7.52
N ILE A 88 24.28 -20.52 7.09
CA ILE A 88 24.47 -19.07 7.07
C ILE A 88 23.55 -18.40 6.04
N TYR A 89 23.43 -18.94 4.82
CA TYR A 89 22.48 -18.42 3.83
C TYR A 89 21.04 -18.67 4.25
N GLY A 90 20.74 -19.83 4.86
CA GLY A 90 19.42 -20.13 5.42
C GLY A 90 19.01 -19.15 6.53
N LEU A 91 19.92 -18.85 7.47
CA LEU A 91 19.71 -17.85 8.52
C LEU A 91 19.62 -16.44 7.95
N GLY A 92 20.43 -16.09 6.95
CA GLY A 92 20.37 -14.80 6.26
C GLY A 92 19.03 -14.56 5.56
N ILE A 93 18.52 -15.57 4.86
CA ILE A 93 17.19 -15.54 4.22
C ILE A 93 16.11 -15.40 5.29
N LEU A 94 16.17 -16.18 6.38
CA LEU A 94 15.17 -16.11 7.45
C LEU A 94 15.17 -14.74 8.15
N ILE A 95 16.36 -14.18 8.42
CA ILE A 95 16.52 -12.83 8.98
C ILE A 95 15.97 -11.78 8.00
N TYR A 96 16.26 -11.88 6.71
CA TYR A 96 15.69 -10.98 5.69
C TYR A 96 14.16 -11.08 5.63
N LEU A 97 13.62 -12.31 5.64
CA LEU A 97 12.19 -12.58 5.62
C LEU A 97 11.46 -12.10 6.88
N ILE A 98 12.14 -11.99 8.03
CA ILE A 98 11.54 -11.49 9.29
C ILE A 98 11.76 -9.98 9.47
N LEU A 99 12.94 -9.47 9.14
CA LEU A 99 13.31 -8.07 9.38
C LEU A 99 12.81 -7.12 8.29
N LEU A 100 12.81 -7.52 7.01
CA LEU A 100 12.31 -6.66 5.93
C LEU A 100 10.83 -6.25 6.13
N PRO A 101 9.91 -7.15 6.51
CA PRO A 101 8.52 -6.78 6.78
C PRO A 101 8.34 -5.90 8.01
N LEU A 102 9.10 -6.17 9.08
CA LEU A 102 9.12 -5.32 10.28
C LEU A 102 9.62 -3.91 9.94
N PHE A 103 10.69 -3.82 9.14
CA PHE A 103 11.23 -2.56 8.65
C PHE A 103 10.24 -1.80 7.76
N LEU A 104 9.63 -2.48 6.78
CA LEU A 104 8.62 -1.88 5.91
C LEU A 104 7.39 -1.39 6.71
N LEU A 105 6.89 -2.19 7.65
CA LEU A 105 5.79 -1.79 8.53
C LEU A 105 6.16 -0.56 9.37
N SER A 106 7.38 -0.52 9.91
CA SER A 106 7.88 0.64 10.66
C SER A 106 7.97 1.90 9.79
N LEU A 107 8.38 1.75 8.52
CA LEU A 107 8.48 2.86 7.57
C LEU A 107 7.10 3.40 7.20
N PHE A 108 6.12 2.55 6.88
CA PHE A 108 4.75 2.98 6.58
C PHE A 108 4.11 3.71 7.77
N PHE A 109 4.27 3.16 8.97
CA PHE A 109 3.76 3.78 10.18
C PHE A 109 4.44 5.12 10.45
N GLN A 110 5.75 5.18 10.30
CA GLN A 110 6.52 6.42 10.47
C GLN A 110 6.11 7.50 9.46
N GLU A 111 5.90 7.14 8.19
CA GLU A 111 5.48 8.08 7.16
C GLU A 111 4.07 8.63 7.43
N THR A 112 3.15 7.75 7.84
CA THR A 112 1.79 8.16 8.23
C THR A 112 1.82 9.08 9.46
N GLN A 113 2.58 8.73 10.49
CA GLN A 113 2.73 9.57 11.69
C GLN A 113 3.35 10.93 11.36
N ARG A 114 4.30 11.00 10.43
CA ARG A 114 4.90 12.27 10.00
C ARG A 114 3.91 13.16 9.26
N LEU A 115 3.13 12.62 8.33
CA LEU A 115 2.08 13.36 7.62
C LEU A 115 1.05 13.96 8.60
N LEU A 116 0.73 13.23 9.66
CA LEU A 116 -0.20 13.69 10.71
C LEU A 116 0.45 14.69 11.69
N ALA A 117 1.72 14.50 12.03
CA ALA A 117 2.43 15.35 12.98
C ALA A 117 2.77 16.73 12.40
N GLU A 118 3.05 16.80 11.09
CA GLU A 118 3.43 18.02 10.39
C GLU A 118 2.46 18.32 9.25
N PRO A 119 1.24 18.79 9.55
CA PRO A 119 0.25 19.10 8.52
C PRO A 119 0.79 20.17 7.57
N VAL A 120 0.66 19.92 6.28
CA VAL A 120 1.04 20.89 5.25
C VAL A 120 -0.16 21.81 4.97
N PRO A 121 0.02 23.14 4.96
CA PRO A 121 -1.06 24.06 4.65
C PRO A 121 -1.74 23.73 3.31
N GLY A 122 -3.06 23.58 3.35
CA GLY A 122 -3.86 23.25 2.17
C GLY A 122 -3.70 21.82 1.67
N ILE A 123 -3.08 20.91 2.43
CA ILE A 123 -2.99 19.49 2.07
C ILE A 123 -3.42 18.63 3.27
N LYS A 124 -4.37 17.72 3.02
CA LYS A 124 -4.79 16.69 3.96
C LYS A 124 -4.54 15.33 3.34
N ALA A 125 -3.93 14.41 4.07
CA ALA A 125 -3.68 13.05 3.61
C ALA A 125 -4.01 12.07 4.74
N GLU A 126 -5.00 11.21 4.50
CA GLU A 126 -5.49 10.25 5.49
C GLU A 126 -5.37 8.83 4.92
N PRO A 127 -4.80 7.87 5.67
CA PRO A 127 -4.77 6.48 5.22
C PRO A 127 -6.19 5.91 5.17
N ASP A 128 -6.45 5.02 4.22
CA ASP A 128 -7.70 4.28 4.14
C ASP A 128 -7.82 3.26 5.28
N GLU A 129 -9.03 3.12 5.83
CA GLU A 129 -9.30 2.24 6.97
C GLU A 129 -9.08 0.75 6.63
N ALA A 130 -9.37 0.35 5.38
CA ALA A 130 -9.25 -1.03 4.94
C ALA A 130 -7.84 -1.34 4.38
N ASN A 131 -7.15 -0.33 3.84
CA ASN A 131 -5.85 -0.49 3.20
C ASN A 131 -4.86 0.62 3.58
N ALA A 132 -3.95 0.32 4.51
CA ALA A 132 -2.91 1.25 4.95
C ALA A 132 -1.91 1.69 3.85
N ARG A 133 -1.91 1.05 2.67
CA ARG A 133 -1.12 1.48 1.51
C ARG A 133 -1.85 2.49 0.63
N TYR A 134 -3.13 2.73 0.89
CA TYR A 134 -3.96 3.67 0.15
C TYR A 134 -4.23 4.89 1.02
N PHE A 135 -4.19 6.07 0.42
CA PHE A 135 -4.39 7.35 1.08
C PHE A 135 -5.42 8.17 0.31
N HIS A 136 -6.38 8.71 1.06
CA HIS A 136 -7.29 9.75 0.60
C HIS A 136 -6.60 11.09 0.79
N VAL A 137 -6.34 11.78 -0.31
CA VAL A 137 -5.61 13.06 -0.30
C VAL A 137 -6.54 14.17 -0.77
N VAL A 138 -6.48 15.31 -0.09
CA VAL A 138 -7.19 16.53 -0.45
C VAL A 138 -6.18 17.66 -0.54
N ILE A 139 -6.11 18.32 -1.70
CA ILE A 139 -5.26 19.49 -1.94
C ILE A 139 -6.16 20.69 -2.22
N ALA A 140 -6.02 21.74 -1.43
CA ALA A 140 -6.58 23.05 -1.71
C ALA A 140 -5.85 23.68 -2.89
N GLY A 141 -6.62 24.27 -3.79
CA GLY A 141 -6.09 25.04 -4.91
C GLY A 141 -5.21 26.19 -4.43
N PRO A 142 -3.98 26.34 -4.97
CA PRO A 142 -3.08 27.41 -4.59
C PRO A 142 -3.68 28.81 -4.83
N GLN A 143 -3.32 29.77 -3.97
CA GLN A 143 -3.64 31.18 -4.18
C GLN A 143 -2.98 31.71 -5.46
N ASP A 144 -3.58 32.71 -6.08
CA ASP A 144 -3.10 33.35 -7.31
C ASP A 144 -2.97 32.38 -8.50
N SER A 145 -3.69 31.26 -8.45
CA SER A 145 -3.74 30.24 -9.49
C SER A 145 -5.18 30.10 -10.04
N PRO A 146 -5.38 29.55 -11.25
CA PRO A 146 -6.74 29.27 -11.75
C PRO A 146 -7.48 28.21 -10.92
N PHE A 147 -6.80 27.57 -9.98
CA PHE A 147 -7.33 26.54 -9.11
C PHE A 147 -7.75 27.07 -7.74
N GLU A 148 -7.48 28.35 -7.44
CA GLU A 148 -7.80 28.98 -6.17
C GLU A 148 -9.26 28.77 -5.75
N GLY A 149 -9.46 28.47 -4.46
CA GLY A 149 -10.79 28.17 -3.89
C GLY A 149 -11.35 26.79 -4.25
N GLY A 150 -10.66 26.02 -5.10
CA GLY A 150 -10.99 24.64 -5.40
C GLY A 150 -10.46 23.65 -4.35
N THR A 151 -11.18 22.55 -4.16
CA THR A 151 -10.74 21.41 -3.36
C THR A 151 -10.57 20.18 -4.26
N PHE A 152 -9.34 19.73 -4.44
CA PHE A 152 -9.00 18.63 -5.33
C PHE A 152 -8.77 17.36 -4.53
N ARG A 153 -9.55 16.32 -4.83
CA ARG A 153 -9.39 14.99 -4.25
C ARG A 153 -8.43 14.19 -5.13
N LEU A 154 -7.46 13.55 -4.50
CA LEU A 154 -6.50 12.65 -5.10
C LEU A 154 -6.52 11.33 -4.34
N GLU A 155 -6.16 10.26 -5.05
CA GLU A 155 -5.76 9.03 -4.40
C GLU A 155 -4.25 8.87 -4.50
N LEU A 156 -3.66 8.32 -3.45
CA LEU A 156 -2.27 7.94 -3.40
C LEU A 156 -2.16 6.48 -2.97
N PHE A 157 -1.41 5.69 -3.72
CA PHE A 157 -1.21 4.27 -3.46
C PHE A 157 0.28 3.94 -3.39
N LEU A 158 0.67 3.25 -2.33
CA LEU A 158 2.02 2.76 -2.10
C LEU A 158 2.16 1.33 -2.65
N PRO A 159 2.86 1.14 -3.79
CA PRO A 159 3.02 -0.18 -4.40
C PRO A 159 3.82 -1.11 -3.49
N GLU A 160 3.81 -2.41 -3.82
CA GLU A 160 4.48 -3.44 -3.03
C GLU A 160 5.99 -3.17 -2.89
N GLU A 161 6.59 -2.62 -3.94
CA GLU A 161 8.00 -2.26 -4.04
C GLU A 161 8.34 -0.92 -3.39
N TYR A 162 7.37 -0.20 -2.80
CA TYR A 162 7.65 1.04 -2.07
C TYR A 162 8.56 0.75 -0.85
N PRO A 163 9.62 1.55 -0.60
CA PRO A 163 9.94 2.85 -1.21
C PRO A 163 10.88 2.80 -2.44
N MET A 164 11.25 1.61 -2.92
CA MET A 164 12.10 1.48 -4.12
C MET A 164 11.37 1.94 -5.39
N ALA A 165 10.05 1.72 -5.44
CA ALA A 165 9.17 2.30 -6.46
C ALA A 165 8.43 3.52 -5.93
N ALA A 166 8.15 4.47 -6.81
CA ALA A 166 7.41 5.70 -6.49
C ALA A 166 5.95 5.42 -6.10
N PRO A 167 5.34 6.26 -5.26
CA PRO A 167 3.90 6.19 -5.02
C PRO A 167 3.13 6.46 -6.32
N LYS A 168 1.98 5.80 -6.49
CA LYS A 168 1.06 6.08 -7.59
C LYS A 168 0.05 7.12 -7.12
N VAL A 169 -0.02 8.26 -7.82
CA VAL A 169 -0.93 9.35 -7.47
C VAL A 169 -1.79 9.70 -8.67
N ARG A 170 -3.10 9.90 -8.45
CA ARG A 170 -3.98 10.46 -9.48
C ARG A 170 -5.06 11.36 -8.90
N PHE A 171 -5.48 12.33 -9.69
CA PHE A 171 -6.64 13.15 -9.42
C PHE A 171 -7.94 12.35 -9.56
N MET A 172 -8.79 12.45 -8.54
CA MET A 172 -10.18 11.97 -8.55
C MET A 172 -11.12 13.09 -8.98
N THR A 173 -10.82 14.32 -8.55
CA THR A 173 -11.51 15.52 -9.03
C THR A 173 -11.07 15.83 -10.45
N LYS A 174 -12.03 16.03 -11.37
CA LYS A 174 -11.73 16.47 -12.74
C LYS A 174 -11.05 17.84 -12.71
N ILE A 175 -9.97 17.98 -13.48
CA ILE A 175 -9.17 19.20 -13.55
C ILE A 175 -8.77 19.49 -14.99
N TYR A 176 -8.73 20.77 -15.34
CA TYR A 176 -8.22 21.25 -16.62
C TYR A 176 -6.79 21.76 -16.42
N HIS A 177 -5.80 20.93 -16.73
CA HIS A 177 -4.39 21.20 -16.46
C HIS A 177 -3.48 20.54 -17.52
N PRO A 178 -2.46 21.21 -18.07
CA PRO A 178 -1.58 20.66 -19.11
C PRO A 178 -0.90 19.33 -18.74
N ASN A 179 -0.47 19.19 -17.49
CA ASN A 179 0.24 18.00 -16.98
C ASN A 179 -0.66 16.93 -16.34
N VAL A 180 -1.99 17.04 -16.47
CA VAL A 180 -2.94 16.05 -15.95
C VAL A 180 -3.87 15.57 -17.06
N ASP A 181 -4.01 14.26 -17.23
CA ASP A 181 -4.88 13.71 -18.27
C ASP A 181 -6.33 13.53 -17.84
N LYS A 182 -7.16 13.05 -18.76
CA LYS A 182 -8.60 12.80 -18.53
C LYS A 182 -8.89 11.71 -17.49
N LEU A 183 -7.90 10.88 -17.15
CA LEU A 183 -7.99 9.84 -16.10
C LEU A 183 -7.42 10.32 -14.75
N GLY A 184 -6.93 11.57 -14.69
CA GLY A 184 -6.33 12.17 -13.51
C GLY A 184 -4.87 11.79 -13.29
N ARG A 185 -4.21 11.10 -14.23
CA ARG A 185 -2.78 10.77 -14.13
C ARG A 185 -1.96 12.04 -14.23
N ILE A 186 -0.85 12.09 -13.51
CA ILE A 186 0.00 13.28 -13.39
C ILE A 186 1.34 13.02 -14.09
N CYS A 187 1.79 13.96 -14.93
CA CYS A 187 3.18 13.99 -15.38
C CYS A 187 4.01 14.80 -14.38
N LEU A 188 4.78 14.10 -13.55
CA LEU A 188 5.72 14.70 -12.62
C LEU A 188 6.97 13.81 -12.54
N ASP A 189 8.15 14.38 -12.72
CA ASP A 189 9.43 13.67 -12.81
C ASP A 189 9.78 12.89 -11.54
N ILE A 190 9.47 13.44 -10.36
CA ILE A 190 9.67 12.76 -9.08
C ILE A 190 8.76 11.54 -8.89
N LEU A 191 7.73 11.36 -9.71
CA LEU A 191 6.89 10.14 -9.75
C LEU A 191 7.41 9.11 -10.77
N LYS A 192 8.51 9.41 -11.47
CA LYS A 192 9.09 8.60 -12.54
C LYS A 192 10.59 8.40 -12.32
N ASP A 193 11.42 9.07 -13.11
CA ASP A 193 12.86 8.89 -13.21
C ASP A 193 13.64 9.60 -12.09
N LYS A 194 13.06 10.64 -11.48
CA LYS A 194 13.67 11.35 -10.35
C LYS A 194 13.17 10.87 -8.99
N TRP A 195 12.40 9.79 -8.95
CA TRP A 195 12.03 9.17 -7.69
C TRP A 195 13.27 8.65 -6.96
N SER A 196 13.31 8.89 -5.66
CA SER A 196 14.32 8.31 -4.76
C SER A 196 13.62 7.83 -3.50
N PRO A 197 14.01 6.68 -2.93
CA PRO A 197 13.48 6.20 -1.65
C PRO A 197 13.67 7.18 -0.47
N ALA A 198 14.54 8.18 -0.64
CA ALA A 198 14.74 9.26 0.33
C ALA A 198 13.64 10.35 0.25
N LEU A 199 12.87 10.40 -0.83
CA LEU A 199 11.74 11.32 -0.98
C LEU A 199 10.55 10.85 -0.14
N GLN A 200 9.95 11.81 0.54
CA GLN A 200 8.78 11.60 1.40
C GLN A 200 7.48 11.83 0.62
N ILE A 201 6.39 11.22 1.07
CA ILE A 201 5.04 11.48 0.55
C ILE A 201 4.74 12.97 0.65
N ARG A 202 5.14 13.61 1.74
CA ARG A 202 5.02 15.07 1.94
C ARG A 202 5.62 15.86 0.77
N THR A 203 6.83 15.51 0.35
CA THR A 203 7.52 16.17 -0.77
C THR A 203 6.76 15.96 -2.07
N VAL A 204 6.24 14.75 -2.30
CA VAL A 204 5.41 14.45 -3.48
C VAL A 204 4.16 15.34 -3.52
N LEU A 205 3.43 15.44 -2.42
CA LEU A 205 2.21 16.25 -2.35
C LEU A 205 2.49 17.74 -2.52
N LEU A 206 3.59 18.24 -1.93
CA LEU A 206 4.04 19.62 -2.13
C LEU A 206 4.40 19.90 -3.59
N SER A 207 5.08 18.97 -4.27
CA SER A 207 5.40 19.12 -5.69
C SER A 207 4.15 19.12 -6.57
N ILE A 208 3.12 18.36 -6.22
CA ILE A 208 1.82 18.41 -6.92
C ILE A 208 1.14 19.76 -6.69
N GLN A 209 1.14 20.30 -5.47
CA GLN A 209 0.59 21.64 -5.20
C GLN A 209 1.38 22.74 -5.94
N ALA A 210 2.70 22.61 -6.02
CA ALA A 210 3.54 23.51 -6.80
C ALA A 210 3.25 23.41 -8.31
N LEU A 211 3.01 22.20 -8.84
CA LEU A 211 2.61 21.99 -10.23
C LEU A 211 1.29 22.69 -10.57
N LEU A 212 0.32 22.68 -9.65
CA LEU A 212 -0.93 23.44 -9.82
C LEU A 212 -0.67 24.96 -9.88
N SER A 213 0.32 25.46 -9.14
CA SER A 213 0.68 26.89 -9.14
C SER A 213 1.41 27.29 -10.43
N ALA A 214 2.22 26.39 -10.98
CA ALA A 214 3.04 26.63 -12.16
C ALA A 214 2.90 25.48 -13.18
N PRO A 215 1.83 25.49 -14.00
CA PRO A 215 1.65 24.50 -15.06
C PRO A 215 2.81 24.51 -16.06
N ASN A 216 3.22 23.35 -16.55
CA ASN A 216 4.29 23.22 -17.54
C ASN A 216 3.74 22.72 -18.89
N PRO A 217 3.41 23.61 -19.84
CA PRO A 217 2.88 23.20 -21.14
C PRO A 217 3.95 22.62 -22.10
N ASP A 218 5.23 22.61 -21.74
CA ASP A 218 6.32 22.05 -22.54
C ASP A 218 6.53 20.55 -22.35
N ASP A 219 6.10 20.00 -21.21
CA ASP A 219 6.04 18.55 -20.96
C ASP A 219 4.60 18.10 -20.60
N PRO A 220 3.65 18.21 -21.53
CA PRO A 220 2.24 17.99 -21.23
C PRO A 220 1.87 16.50 -21.23
N LEU A 221 0.83 16.20 -20.45
CA LEU A 221 0.10 14.93 -20.57
C LEU A 221 -1.21 15.10 -21.36
N ALA A 222 -1.77 16.30 -21.36
CA ALA A 222 -2.93 16.70 -22.14
C ALA A 222 -2.53 17.73 -23.21
N ASN A 223 -2.19 17.24 -24.40
CA ASN A 223 -1.67 18.06 -25.50
C ASN A 223 -2.65 19.17 -25.94
N ASP A 224 -3.95 18.87 -25.96
CA ASP A 224 -5.02 19.82 -26.30
C ASP A 224 -5.10 20.97 -25.29
N VAL A 225 -4.95 20.65 -24.00
CA VAL A 225 -4.91 21.64 -22.92
C VAL A 225 -3.63 22.49 -22.99
N ALA A 226 -2.49 21.84 -23.23
CA ALA A 226 -1.19 22.51 -23.31
C ALA A 226 -1.09 23.46 -24.51
N GLU A 227 -1.63 23.05 -25.67
CA GLU A 227 -1.71 23.91 -26.86
C GLU A 227 -2.52 25.17 -26.58
N LYS A 228 -3.65 25.05 -25.85
CA LYS A 228 -4.44 26.20 -25.41
C LYS A 228 -3.66 27.11 -24.46
N TRP A 229 -2.91 26.55 -23.52
CA TRP A 229 -2.02 27.33 -22.65
C TRP A 229 -0.96 28.12 -23.45
N LYS A 230 -0.41 27.51 -24.51
CA LYS A 230 0.60 28.14 -25.37
C LYS A 230 0.05 29.19 -26.32
N THR A 231 -1.14 28.96 -26.86
CA THR A 231 -1.73 29.81 -27.92
C THR A 231 -2.66 30.90 -27.37
N SER A 232 -3.34 30.64 -26.26
CA SER A 232 -4.37 31.51 -25.68
C SER A 232 -4.42 31.31 -24.16
N GLU A 233 -3.35 31.71 -23.46
CA GLU A 233 -3.20 31.47 -22.03
C GLU A 233 -4.37 32.02 -21.20
N ALA A 234 -4.86 33.22 -21.51
CA ALA A 234 -5.98 33.83 -20.80
C ALA A 234 -7.29 32.99 -20.91
N GLU A 235 -7.58 32.45 -22.10
CA GLU A 235 -8.74 31.56 -22.32
C GLU A 235 -8.57 30.23 -21.57
N ALA A 236 -7.35 29.70 -21.57
CA ALA A 236 -7.02 28.47 -20.85
C ALA A 236 -7.18 28.64 -19.33
N ILE A 237 -6.72 29.77 -18.79
CA ILE A 237 -6.90 30.16 -17.38
C ILE A 237 -8.39 30.31 -17.02
N GLU A 238 -9.20 30.96 -17.85
CA GLU A 238 -10.64 31.09 -17.59
C GLU A 238 -11.37 29.75 -17.68
N THR A 239 -10.96 28.88 -18.60
CA THR A 239 -11.46 27.51 -18.68
C THR A 239 -11.11 26.72 -17.42
N ALA A 240 -9.87 26.83 -16.95
CA ALA A 240 -9.40 26.20 -15.72
C ALA A 240 -10.19 26.68 -14.49
N LYS A 241 -10.37 27.99 -14.32
CA LYS A 241 -11.23 28.57 -13.27
C LYS A 241 -12.67 28.06 -13.34
N THR A 242 -13.22 27.94 -14.55
CA THR A 242 -14.57 27.41 -14.76
C THR A 242 -14.65 25.94 -14.31
N TRP A 243 -13.68 25.12 -14.69
CA TRP A 243 -13.60 23.72 -14.25
C TRP A 243 -13.42 23.59 -12.73
N THR A 244 -12.59 24.44 -12.13
CA THR A 244 -12.40 24.53 -10.69
C THR A 244 -13.75 24.76 -9.99
N ARG A 245 -14.54 25.74 -10.44
CA ARG A 245 -15.87 26.00 -9.87
C ARG A 245 -16.84 24.82 -10.05
N LEU A 246 -16.80 24.15 -11.20
CA LEU A 246 -17.74 23.07 -11.54
C LEU A 246 -17.44 21.75 -10.81
N TYR A 247 -16.17 21.39 -10.69
CA TYR A 247 -15.75 20.07 -10.24
C TYR A 247 -15.05 20.06 -8.89
N ALA A 248 -14.38 21.17 -8.55
CA ALA A 248 -13.63 21.33 -7.30
C ALA A 248 -14.32 22.31 -6.33
N GLY A 249 -15.49 22.85 -6.68
CA GLY A 249 -16.29 23.71 -5.80
C GLY A 249 -16.82 22.93 -4.60
N ASN A 250 -16.75 23.55 -3.40
CA ASN A 250 -17.09 22.96 -2.11
C ASN A 250 -18.42 22.19 -2.13
N LYS A 251 -18.31 20.87 -2.18
CA LYS A 251 -19.45 19.97 -1.94
C LYS A 251 -19.43 19.28 -0.59
N ASN A 252 -18.40 19.47 0.23
CA ASN A 252 -18.36 19.26 1.69
C ASN A 252 -16.98 19.71 2.19
N GLU A 253 -16.99 20.41 3.33
CA GLU A 253 -15.91 21.08 4.05
C GLU A 253 -14.60 20.25 4.16
N VAL A 254 -13.46 20.98 4.24
CA VAL A 254 -12.14 20.47 4.66
C VAL A 254 -12.09 20.43 6.18
#